data_AF-A0A7J2SYX5-F1
#
_entry.id   AF-A0A7J2SYX5-F1
#
_cell.length_a   1.000
_cell.length_b   1.000
_cell.length_c   1.000
_cell.angle_alpha   90.00
_cell.angle_beta   90.00
_cell.angle_gamma   90.00
#
_symmetry.space_group_name_H-M   'P 1'
#
loop_
_entity.id
_entity.type
_entity.pdbx_description
1 polymer ?
#
loop_
_entity_poly.entity_id
_entity_poly.type
_entity_poly.pdbx_seq_one_letter_code
_entity_poly.pdbx_strand_id
1 'polypeptide(L)'
;MLGCAGASRDELRSRALAAGLRVIDVRLDDDHAEVDVEGEGCADWGCAVLDVVDVETIEGAGDPLRRGLELMSMGRFWEAHEVLESLWRGTPGLAGGSLGFLVKCCAAAVHAQRGRMESAREIARRSMAAPVDERYLGGLLADLRRECGAPDRDLGRVLREFARRALGALAGENSGRPAAN
;
A
#
# COMPACT_ATOMS: atom_id res chain seq x y z
N MET A 1 -7.22 -10.78 -16.88
CA MET A 1 -6.79 -12.08 -16.30
C MET A 1 -7.27 -12.05 -14.86
N LEU A 2 -8.15 -12.98 -14.48
CA LEU A 2 -8.78 -13.02 -13.15
C LEU A 2 -7.70 -13.33 -12.10
N GLY A 3 -7.27 -12.30 -11.36
CA GLY A 3 -6.37 -12.43 -10.22
C GLY A 3 -7.11 -13.07 -9.05
N CYS A 4 -6.65 -14.27 -8.69
CA CYS A 4 -6.80 -15.15 -7.52
C CYS A 4 -7.97 -15.06 -6.49
N ALA A 5 -8.86 -14.07 -6.49
CA ALA A 5 -10.08 -14.12 -5.65
C ALA A 5 -11.27 -14.82 -6.34
N GLY A 6 -11.19 -15.02 -7.67
CA GLY A 6 -12.28 -15.56 -8.50
C GLY A 6 -13.50 -14.64 -8.62
N ALA A 7 -13.74 -13.77 -7.63
CA ALA A 7 -14.82 -12.81 -7.60
C ALA A 7 -14.42 -11.48 -8.27
N SER A 8 -15.28 -11.04 -9.18
CA SER A 8 -15.29 -9.68 -9.75
C SER A 8 -15.70 -8.64 -8.71
N ARG A 9 -15.41 -7.36 -8.99
CA ARG A 9 -15.88 -6.25 -8.14
C ARG A 9 -17.39 -6.22 -7.99
N ASP A 10 -18.11 -6.60 -9.04
CA ASP A 10 -19.57 -6.60 -9.05
C ASP A 10 -20.12 -7.74 -8.18
N GLU A 11 -19.49 -8.94 -8.22
CA GLU A 11 -19.86 -10.04 -7.32
C GLU A 11 -19.64 -9.69 -5.85
N LEU A 12 -18.51 -9.08 -5.51
CA LEU A 12 -18.23 -8.62 -4.14
C LEU A 12 -19.24 -7.55 -3.69
N ARG A 13 -19.59 -6.62 -4.56
CA ARG A 13 -20.63 -5.61 -4.29
C ARG A 13 -22.00 -6.25 -4.05
N SER A 14 -22.40 -7.19 -4.90
CA SER A 14 -23.68 -7.90 -4.75
C SER A 14 -23.75 -8.67 -3.44
N ARG A 15 -22.65 -9.31 -3.02
CA ARG A 15 -22.57 -10.05 -1.74
C ARG A 15 -22.71 -9.11 -0.54
N ALA A 16 -22.01 -7.97 -0.55
CA ALA A 16 -22.14 -6.95 0.50
C ALA A 16 -23.57 -6.40 0.59
N LEU A 17 -24.16 -6.03 -0.55
CA LEU A 17 -25.54 -5.51 -0.59
C LEU A 17 -26.56 -6.54 -0.09
N ALA A 18 -26.39 -7.83 -0.43
CA ALA A 18 -27.25 -8.90 0.06
C ALA A 18 -27.19 -9.07 1.59
N ALA A 19 -26.07 -8.68 2.21
CA ALA A 19 -25.88 -8.68 3.65
C ALA A 19 -26.34 -7.37 4.33
N GLY A 20 -26.94 -6.45 3.59
CA GLY A 20 -27.37 -5.13 4.10
C GLY A 20 -26.23 -4.14 4.31
N LEU A 21 -25.04 -4.39 3.73
CA LEU A 21 -23.87 -3.52 3.84
C LEU A 21 -23.84 -2.48 2.72
N ARG A 22 -23.47 -1.24 3.05
CA ARG A 22 -23.17 -0.20 2.07
C ARG A 22 -21.72 -0.34 1.63
N VAL A 23 -21.49 -0.59 0.35
CA VAL A 23 -20.12 -0.66 -0.20
C VAL A 23 -19.56 0.75 -0.42
N ILE A 24 -18.40 1.01 0.16
CA ILE A 24 -17.63 2.24 -0.02
C ILE A 24 -16.63 2.07 -1.17
N ASP A 25 -15.86 0.99 -1.17
CA ASP A 25 -14.84 0.73 -2.18
C ASP A 25 -14.58 -0.77 -2.38
N VAL A 26 -14.06 -1.13 -3.55
CA VAL A 26 -13.59 -2.49 -3.85
C VAL A 26 -12.26 -2.40 -4.57
N ARG A 27 -11.22 -2.92 -3.94
CA ARG A 27 -9.85 -2.98 -4.47
C ARG A 27 -9.50 -4.44 -4.73
N LEU A 28 -8.96 -4.71 -5.91
CA LEU A 28 -8.51 -6.05 -6.29
C LEU A 28 -6.99 -6.02 -6.45
N ASP A 29 -6.31 -6.96 -5.82
CA ASP A 29 -4.89 -7.21 -6.00
C ASP A 29 -4.66 -8.63 -6.56
N ASP A 30 -3.40 -9.01 -6.75
CA ASP A 30 -2.99 -10.29 -7.35
C ASP A 30 -3.52 -11.50 -6.57
N ASP A 31 -3.54 -11.42 -5.23
CA ASP A 31 -3.78 -12.54 -4.32
C ASP A 31 -5.00 -12.36 -3.39
N HIS A 32 -5.61 -11.17 -3.35
CA HIS A 32 -6.76 -10.88 -2.49
C HIS A 32 -7.62 -9.74 -3.04
N ALA A 33 -8.76 -9.53 -2.39
CA ALA A 33 -9.62 -8.37 -2.59
C ALA A 33 -9.83 -7.67 -1.24
N GLU A 34 -9.86 -6.34 -1.26
CA GLU A 34 -10.26 -5.51 -0.13
C GLU A 34 -11.62 -4.89 -0.44
N VAL A 35 -12.54 -4.97 0.53
CA VAL A 35 -13.89 -4.41 0.41
C VAL A 35 -14.16 -3.52 1.60
N ASP A 36 -14.27 -2.21 1.35
CA ASP A 36 -14.65 -1.26 2.38
C ASP A 36 -16.17 -1.21 2.42
N VAL A 37 -16.75 -1.48 3.59
CA VAL A 37 -18.19 -1.48 3.81
C VAL A 37 -18.56 -0.71 5.06
N GLU A 38 -19.80 -0.23 5.11
CA GLU A 38 -20.42 0.36 6.29
C GLU A 38 -21.72 -0.39 6.61
N GLY A 39 -21.94 -0.65 7.90
CA GLY A 39 -23.12 -1.33 8.43
C GLY A 39 -22.77 -2.48 9.37
N GLU A 40 -23.78 -3.13 9.96
CA GLU A 40 -23.62 -4.20 10.96
C GLU A 40 -23.78 -5.62 10.37
N GLY A 41 -23.84 -5.73 9.04
CA GLY A 41 -24.01 -7.01 8.33
C GLY A 41 -22.75 -7.87 8.27
N CYS A 42 -22.91 -9.17 8.10
CA CYS A 42 -21.83 -10.11 7.80
C CYS A 42 -22.10 -10.77 6.45
N ALA A 43 -21.35 -10.36 5.42
CA ALA A 43 -21.53 -10.91 4.09
C ALA A 43 -20.89 -12.30 3.97
N ASP A 44 -21.60 -13.21 3.29
CA ASP A 44 -20.97 -14.41 2.75
C ASP A 44 -20.13 -14.00 1.53
N TRP A 45 -18.84 -13.79 1.79
CA TRP A 45 -17.89 -13.39 0.76
C TRP A 45 -17.55 -14.51 -0.22
N GLY A 46 -18.00 -15.75 0.00
CA GLY A 46 -17.68 -16.91 -0.83
C GLY A 46 -16.18 -17.18 -1.00
N CYS A 47 -15.37 -16.65 -0.09
CA CYS A 47 -13.93 -16.86 0.04
C CYS A 47 -13.53 -16.72 1.52
N ALA A 48 -12.30 -17.10 1.86
CA ALA A 48 -11.80 -16.92 3.21
C ALA A 48 -11.60 -15.42 3.51
N VAL A 49 -12.20 -14.94 4.61
CA VAL A 49 -11.90 -13.61 5.16
C VAL A 49 -10.54 -13.68 5.84
N LEU A 50 -9.57 -12.94 5.31
CA LEU A 50 -8.21 -12.92 5.85
C LEU A 50 -8.08 -12.02 7.08
N ASP A 51 -8.79 -10.89 7.08
CA ASP A 51 -8.73 -9.87 8.12
C ASP A 51 -10.01 -9.03 8.10
N VAL A 52 -10.38 -8.45 9.25
CA VAL A 52 -11.45 -7.44 9.38
C VAL A 52 -10.84 -6.26 10.12
N VAL A 53 -10.67 -5.15 9.41
CA VAL A 53 -9.96 -3.98 9.94
C VAL A 53 -10.92 -2.83 10.14
N ASP A 54 -10.92 -2.31 11.36
CA ASP A 54 -11.56 -1.04 11.65
C ASP A 54 -10.68 0.10 11.13
N VAL A 55 -11.25 0.90 10.23
CA VAL A 55 -10.59 2.05 9.59
C VAL A 55 -10.06 3.03 10.64
N GLU A 56 -10.73 3.17 11.79
CA GLU A 56 -10.30 4.09 12.85
C GLU A 56 -9.01 3.63 13.57
N THR A 57 -8.59 2.39 13.35
CA THR A 57 -7.49 1.75 14.09
C THR A 57 -6.27 1.39 13.24
N ILE A 58 -6.22 1.87 12.00
CA ILE A 58 -5.16 1.54 11.03
C ILE A 58 -3.76 1.97 11.54
N GLU A 59 -3.69 3.07 12.29
CA GLU A 59 -2.49 3.54 12.98
C GLU A 59 -2.18 2.63 14.18
N GLY A 60 -1.60 1.46 13.90
CA GLY A 60 -1.16 0.53 14.94
C GLY A 60 0.00 1.05 15.80
N ALA A 61 0.25 0.39 16.94
CA ALA A 61 1.40 0.69 17.79
C ALA A 61 2.73 0.31 17.11
N GLY A 62 3.74 1.19 17.14
CA GLY A 62 5.09 0.91 16.65
C GLY A 62 5.68 2.03 15.80
N ASP A 63 6.71 1.69 15.01
CA ASP A 63 7.32 2.58 14.02
C ASP A 63 6.40 2.69 12.77
N PRO A 64 5.83 3.87 12.47
CA PRO A 64 4.92 4.05 11.34
C PRO A 64 5.57 3.74 9.99
N LEU A 65 6.88 3.98 9.83
CA LEU A 65 7.57 3.66 8.58
C LEU A 65 7.60 2.15 8.38
N ARG A 66 8.04 1.40 9.40
CA ARG A 66 8.02 -0.07 9.36
C ARG A 66 6.61 -0.59 9.10
N ARG A 67 5.60 -0.08 9.80
CA ARG A 67 4.21 -0.51 9.63
C ARG A 67 3.68 -0.26 8.22
N GLY A 68 3.95 0.92 7.65
CA GLY A 68 3.59 1.24 6.27
C GLY A 68 4.27 0.32 5.25
N LEU A 69 5.55 -0.02 5.47
CA LEU A 69 6.26 -0.98 4.62
C LEU A 69 5.69 -2.41 4.75
N GLU A 70 5.32 -2.86 5.96
CA GLU A 70 4.66 -4.16 6.15
C GLU A 70 3.35 -4.23 5.38
N LEU A 71 2.48 -3.22 5.53
CA LEU A 71 1.21 -3.11 4.79
C LEU A 71 1.43 -3.13 3.28
N MET A 72 2.39 -2.34 2.78
CA MET A 72 2.74 -2.31 1.37
C MET A 72 3.26 -3.67 0.86
N SER A 73 4.00 -4.42 1.67
CA SER A 73 4.50 -5.76 1.31
C SER A 73 3.39 -6.80 1.14
N MET A 74 2.24 -6.56 1.79
CA MET A 74 1.02 -7.37 1.73
C MET A 74 0.04 -6.89 0.65
N GLY A 75 0.35 -5.78 -0.05
CA GLY A 75 -0.56 -5.17 -1.04
C GLY A 75 -1.66 -4.29 -0.45
N ARG A 76 -1.65 -4.05 0.87
CA ARG A 76 -2.60 -3.18 1.57
C ARG A 76 -2.22 -1.71 1.37
N PHE A 77 -2.27 -1.25 0.12
CA PHE A 77 -1.71 0.03 -0.28
C PHE A 77 -2.52 1.22 0.26
N TRP A 78 -3.81 1.06 0.51
CA TRP A 78 -4.61 2.12 1.10
C TRP A 78 -4.23 2.35 2.56
N GLU A 79 -4.14 1.31 3.39
CA GLU A 79 -3.69 1.45 4.77
C GLU A 79 -2.23 1.89 4.85
N ALA A 80 -1.37 1.39 3.96
CA ALA A 80 0.00 1.87 3.86
C ALA A 80 0.04 3.38 3.52
N HIS A 81 -0.85 3.85 2.64
CA HIS A 81 -0.98 5.26 2.32
C HIS A 81 -1.35 6.09 3.54
N GLU A 82 -2.39 5.70 4.29
CA GLU A 82 -2.84 6.43 5.49
C GLU A 82 -1.73 6.52 6.55
N VAL A 83 -1.10 5.39 6.88
CA VAL A 83 -0.02 5.35 7.89
C VAL A 83 1.18 6.21 7.46
N LEU A 84 1.60 6.11 6.20
CA LEU A 84 2.75 6.87 5.71
C LEU A 84 2.43 8.35 5.49
N GLU A 85 1.18 8.71 5.17
CA GLU A 85 0.76 10.10 5.05
C GLU A 85 0.81 10.81 6.41
N SER A 86 0.32 10.14 7.46
CA SER A 86 0.40 10.65 8.83
C SER A 86 1.83 10.98 9.23
N LEU A 87 2.78 10.06 8.95
CA LEU A 87 4.22 10.30 9.17
C LEU A 87 4.78 11.41 8.27
N TRP A 88 4.37 11.47 7.00
CA TRP A 88 4.82 12.47 6.04
C TRP A 88 4.44 13.90 6.48
N ARG A 89 3.21 14.11 6.97
CA ARG A 89 2.72 15.43 7.41
C ARG A 89 3.60 16.06 8.51
N GLY A 90 4.22 15.23 9.35
CA GLY A 90 5.15 15.66 10.40
C GLY A 90 6.62 15.75 9.99
N THR A 91 6.99 15.33 8.77
CA THR A 91 8.39 15.18 8.36
C THR A 91 8.79 16.23 7.32
N PRO A 92 9.68 17.19 7.66
CA PRO A 92 10.15 18.20 6.71
C PRO A 92 11.32 17.72 5.83
N GLY A 93 11.69 18.55 4.86
CA GLY A 93 12.92 18.38 4.06
C GLY A 93 12.91 17.16 3.14
N LEU A 94 14.10 16.63 2.82
CA LEU A 94 14.25 15.51 1.88
C LEU A 94 13.67 14.20 2.42
N ALA A 95 13.68 13.99 3.74
CA ALA A 95 13.00 12.85 4.36
C ALA A 95 11.47 12.94 4.12
N GLY A 96 10.89 14.12 4.29
CA GLY A 96 9.50 14.40 3.93
C GLY A 96 9.21 14.18 2.45
N GLY A 97 10.09 14.65 1.56
CA GLY A 97 9.98 14.39 0.12
C GLY A 97 10.00 12.91 -0.24
N SER A 98 10.83 12.13 0.45
CA SER A 98 10.96 10.67 0.28
C SER A 98 9.70 9.94 0.74
N LEU A 99 9.15 10.30 1.90
CA LEU A 99 7.87 9.76 2.38
C LEU A 99 6.71 10.16 1.45
N GLY A 100 6.65 11.43 1.05
CA GLY A 100 5.64 11.91 0.11
C GLY A 100 5.70 11.24 -1.26
N PHE A 101 6.87 10.74 -1.68
CA PHE A 101 6.99 9.88 -2.86
C PHE A 101 6.35 8.51 -2.63
N LEU A 102 6.68 7.83 -1.50
CA LEU A 102 6.07 6.54 -1.13
C LEU A 102 4.55 6.62 -1.00
N VAL A 103 4.04 7.67 -0.35
CA VAL A 103 2.59 7.94 -0.20
C VAL A 103 1.90 8.02 -1.55
N LYS A 104 2.51 8.70 -2.53
CA LYS A 104 1.95 8.81 -3.89
C LYS A 104 2.05 7.50 -4.67
N CYS A 105 3.11 6.72 -4.46
CA CYS A 105 3.20 5.38 -5.03
C CYS A 105 2.08 4.47 -4.51
N CYS A 106 1.80 4.51 -3.20
CA CYS A 106 0.66 3.78 -2.61
C CYS A 106 -0.66 4.25 -3.22
N ALA A 107 -0.88 5.56 -3.33
CA ALA A 107 -2.08 6.10 -3.99
C ALA A 107 -2.22 5.63 -5.45
N ALA A 108 -1.12 5.63 -6.22
CA ALA A 108 -1.11 5.10 -7.58
C ALA A 108 -1.49 3.62 -7.62
N ALA A 109 -1.00 2.80 -6.69
CA ALA A 109 -1.35 1.39 -6.60
C ALA A 109 -2.83 1.17 -6.23
N VAL A 110 -3.39 1.98 -5.32
CA VAL A 110 -4.84 1.97 -5.04
C VAL A 110 -5.66 2.28 -6.29
N HIS A 111 -5.21 3.22 -7.14
CA HIS A 111 -5.86 3.47 -8.43
C HIS A 111 -5.75 2.27 -9.37
N ALA A 112 -4.62 1.58 -9.40
CA ALA A 112 -4.44 0.35 -10.17
C ALA A 112 -5.37 -0.77 -9.68
N GLN A 113 -5.46 -0.99 -8.37
CA GLN A 113 -6.36 -1.96 -7.73
C GLN A 113 -7.85 -1.66 -7.98
N ARG A 114 -8.21 -0.41 -8.29
CA ARG A 114 -9.56 0.00 -8.72
C ARG A 114 -9.79 -0.15 -10.23
N GLY A 115 -8.79 -0.60 -10.99
CA GLY A 115 -8.82 -0.72 -12.45
C GLY A 115 -8.57 0.61 -13.18
N ARG A 116 -8.15 1.67 -12.49
CA ARG A 116 -7.93 3.02 -13.05
C ARG A 116 -6.47 3.21 -13.43
N MET A 117 -6.02 2.45 -14.43
CA MET A 117 -4.59 2.35 -14.76
C MET A 117 -3.98 3.63 -15.31
N GLU A 118 -4.76 4.42 -16.05
CA GLU A 118 -4.31 5.72 -16.55
C GLU A 118 -4.02 6.69 -15.39
N SER A 119 -4.96 6.81 -14.45
CA SER A 119 -4.77 7.63 -13.24
C SER A 119 -3.59 7.15 -12.39
N ALA A 120 -3.44 5.82 -12.24
CA ALA A 120 -2.30 5.23 -11.52
C ALA A 120 -0.96 5.67 -12.13
N ARG A 121 -0.83 5.56 -13.47
CA ARG A 121 0.37 5.99 -14.20
C ARG A 121 0.62 7.48 -14.07
N GLU A 122 -0.42 8.31 -14.14
CA GLU A 122 -0.27 9.75 -14.00
C GLU A 122 0.26 10.12 -12.61
N ILE A 123 -0.32 9.56 -11.54
CA ILE A 123 0.10 9.80 -10.16
C ILE A 123 1.56 9.36 -9.96
N ALA A 124 1.91 8.14 -10.40
CA ALA A 124 3.28 7.64 -10.33
C ALA A 124 4.26 8.54 -11.10
N ARG A 125 3.89 8.98 -12.30
CA ARG A 125 4.73 9.90 -13.09
C ARG A 125 4.96 11.23 -12.37
N ARG A 126 3.92 11.79 -11.75
CA ARG A 126 4.03 13.05 -11.01
C ARG A 126 4.85 12.90 -9.73
N SER A 127 4.79 11.75 -9.05
CA SER A 127 5.60 11.52 -7.85
C SER A 127 7.10 11.51 -8.17
N MET A 128 7.48 11.00 -9.35
CA MET A 128 8.86 10.97 -9.83
C MET A 128 9.50 12.34 -10.07
N ALA A 129 8.78 13.46 -10.02
CA ALA A 129 9.37 14.79 -10.13
C ALA A 129 9.83 15.38 -8.78
N ALA A 130 9.40 14.81 -7.65
CA ALA A 130 9.69 15.37 -6.33
C ALA A 130 11.14 15.12 -5.89
N PRO A 131 11.81 16.04 -5.19
CA PRO A 131 13.11 15.75 -4.59
C PRO A 131 12.96 14.68 -3.49
N VAL A 132 13.85 13.68 -3.50
CA VAL A 132 13.94 12.63 -2.49
C VAL A 132 15.40 12.51 -2.04
N ASP A 133 15.66 11.96 -0.86
CA ASP A 133 17.02 11.60 -0.43
C ASP A 133 17.39 10.26 -1.07
N GLU A 134 18.42 10.27 -1.93
CA GLU A 134 18.90 9.08 -2.63
C GLU A 134 19.50 8.01 -1.71
N ARG A 135 19.77 8.33 -0.45
CA ARG A 135 20.26 7.37 0.56
C ARG A 135 19.15 6.83 1.45
N TYR A 136 17.94 7.36 1.35
CA TYR A 136 16.83 6.95 2.19
C TYR A 136 16.48 5.48 1.95
N LEU A 137 16.26 4.73 3.03
CA LEU A 137 16.13 3.27 3.03
C LEU A 137 17.29 2.56 2.30
N GLY A 138 18.53 2.96 2.60
CA GLY A 138 19.73 2.36 1.98
C GLY A 138 19.83 2.57 0.47
N GLY A 139 19.15 3.59 -0.06
CA GLY A 139 19.12 3.93 -1.49
C GLY A 139 18.14 3.13 -2.34
N LEU A 140 17.31 2.28 -1.72
CA LEU A 140 16.27 1.51 -2.42
C LEU A 140 15.24 2.40 -3.15
N LEU A 141 15.07 3.66 -2.72
CA LEU A 141 14.19 4.63 -3.37
C LEU A 141 14.63 4.98 -4.80
N ALA A 142 15.93 5.00 -5.09
CA ALA A 142 16.42 5.26 -6.43
C ALA A 142 15.99 4.15 -7.39
N ASP A 143 16.05 2.89 -6.93
CA ASP A 143 15.56 1.74 -7.69
C ASP A 143 14.05 1.80 -7.90
N LEU A 144 13.28 2.07 -6.85
CA LEU A 144 11.84 2.18 -6.93
C LEU A 144 11.39 3.25 -7.95
N ARG A 145 12.04 4.42 -7.98
CA ARG A 145 11.72 5.47 -8.97
C ARG A 145 11.91 4.98 -10.40
N ARG A 146 13.00 4.25 -10.65
CA ARG A 146 13.32 3.69 -11.97
C ARG A 146 12.26 2.67 -12.40
N GLU A 147 11.84 1.81 -11.46
CA GLU A 147 10.87 0.75 -11.72
C GLU A 147 9.45 1.30 -11.93
N CYS A 148 9.01 2.27 -11.13
CA CYS A 148 7.73 2.96 -11.28
C CYS A 148 7.59 3.71 -12.61
N GLY A 149 8.71 4.11 -13.24
CA GLY A 149 8.72 4.78 -14.53
C GLY A 149 8.59 3.86 -15.74
N ALA A 150 8.68 2.54 -15.56
CA ALA A 150 8.64 1.59 -16.66
C ALA A 150 7.18 1.30 -17.09
N PRO A 151 6.85 1.38 -18.39
CA PRO A 151 5.46 1.40 -18.90
C PRO A 151 4.69 0.09 -18.68
N ASP A 152 5.39 -1.04 -18.59
CA ASP A 152 4.80 -2.40 -18.54
C ASP A 152 4.99 -3.10 -17.18
N ARG A 153 5.41 -2.35 -16.14
CA ARG A 153 5.56 -2.91 -14.80
C ARG A 153 4.24 -2.90 -14.06
N ASP A 154 3.94 -4.00 -13.41
CA ASP A 154 2.87 -4.08 -12.42
C ASP A 154 3.30 -3.29 -11.17
N LEU A 155 2.64 -2.17 -10.94
CA LEU A 155 2.96 -1.26 -9.83
C LEU A 155 2.77 -1.92 -8.47
N GLY A 156 1.74 -2.76 -8.31
CA GLY A 156 1.48 -3.47 -7.06
C GLY A 156 2.62 -4.43 -6.75
N ARG A 157 3.05 -5.21 -7.75
CA ARG A 157 4.20 -6.11 -7.61
C ARG A 157 5.50 -5.37 -7.27
N VAL A 158 5.80 -4.28 -7.99
CA VAL A 158 7.00 -3.46 -7.75
C VAL A 158 7.04 -2.94 -6.31
N LEU A 159 5.92 -2.41 -5.82
CA LEU A 159 5.86 -1.87 -4.46
C LEU A 159 5.97 -2.94 -3.39
N ARG A 160 5.35 -4.12 -3.59
CA ARG A 160 5.50 -5.26 -2.68
C ARG A 160 6.96 -5.72 -2.60
N GLU A 161 7.67 -5.81 -3.72
CA GLU A 161 9.08 -6.19 -3.76
C GLU A 161 9.98 -5.16 -3.08
N PHE A 162 9.78 -3.87 -3.39
CA PHE A 162 10.46 -2.77 -2.73
C PHE A 162 10.27 -2.82 -1.21
N ALA A 163 9.03 -3.00 -0.75
CA ALA A 163 8.69 -3.05 0.67
C ALA A 163 9.44 -4.17 1.41
N ARG A 164 9.49 -5.37 0.83
CA ARG A 164 10.23 -6.51 1.41
C ARG A 164 11.72 -6.24 1.51
N ARG A 165 12.32 -5.63 0.48
CA ARG A 165 13.73 -5.23 0.49
C ARG A 165 14.00 -4.18 1.57
N ALA A 166 13.14 -3.17 1.69
CA ALA A 166 13.24 -2.11 2.68
C ALA A 166 13.13 -2.63 4.11
N LEU A 167 12.18 -3.54 4.38
CA LEU A 167 12.07 -4.20 5.68
C LEU A 167 13.31 -5.01 6.04
N GLY A 168 13.89 -5.72 5.07
CA GLY A 168 15.16 -6.44 5.24
C GLY A 168 16.32 -5.51 5.60
N ALA A 169 16.43 -4.36 4.94
CA ALA A 169 17.44 -3.35 5.24
C ALA A 169 17.29 -2.79 6.67
N LEU A 170 16.07 -2.44 7.08
CA LEU A 170 15.77 -1.95 8.43
C LEU A 170 16.06 -3.00 9.52
N ALA A 171 15.88 -4.29 9.23
CA ALA A 171 16.24 -5.36 10.15
C ALA A 171 17.77 -5.52 10.28
N GLY A 172 18.49 -5.41 9.16
CA GLY A 172 19.96 -5.51 9.11
C GLY A 172 20.68 -4.38 9.85
N GLU A 173 20.15 -3.17 9.82
CA GLU A 173 20.68 -2.00 10.55
C GLU A 173 20.58 -2.18 12.08
N ASN A 174 19.55 -2.87 12.57
CA ASN A 174 19.37 -3.13 14.01
C ASN A 174 20.26 -4.26 14.55
N SER A 175 20.74 -5.18 13.72
CA SER A 175 21.67 -6.24 14.11
C SER A 175 23.13 -5.80 14.27
N GLY A 176 23.46 -4.57 13.87
CA GLY A 176 24.84 -4.02 13.89
C GLY A 176 25.16 -3.08 15.06
N ARG A 177 24.21 -2.82 15.97
CA ARG A 177 24.43 -1.93 17.12
C ARG A 177 24.98 -2.76 18.29
N PRO A 178 26.26 -2.61 18.71
CA PRO A 178 26.70 -3.22 19.94
C PRO A 178 25.87 -2.68 21.10
N ALA A 179 25.43 -3.56 22.00
CA ALA A 179 24.79 -3.15 23.24
C ALA A 179 25.73 -2.15 23.94
N ALA A 180 25.22 -0.95 24.21
CA ALA A 180 25.95 0.02 25.02
C ALA A 180 26.11 -0.59 26.43
N ASN A 181 27.35 -0.94 26.77
CA ASN A 181 27.79 -1.22 28.13
C ASN A 181 28.01 0.10 28.88
#